data_AF-W4NB55-F1
#
_entry.id   AF-W4NB55-F1
#
_cell.length_a   1.000
_cell.length_b   1.000
_cell.length_c   1.000
_cell.angle_alpha   90.00
_cell.angle_beta   90.00
_cell.angle_gamma   90.00
#
_symmetry.space_group_name_H-M   'P 1'
#
loop_
_entity.id
_entity.type
_entity.pdbx_description
1 polymer ?
#
loop_
_entity_poly.entity_id
_entity_poly.type
_entity_poly.pdbx_seq_one_letter_code
_entity_poly.pdbx_strand_id
1 'polypeptide(L)'
;MSINIPDETPKKATDCPLCGGNPEIHVTKHVYSLNHRMDYFGISCPNGHGPAEDGVSREFMLKRWNAWAAKATSILSSPIRPCPFCGHMPHVKSNDLGLILDCECDGTSSKTVSDPVSAIEVWERGIERRKRLNADAEFLNGTIARASEKGA
;
A
#
# COMPACT_ATOMS: atom_id res chain seq x y z
N MET A 1 -19.93 -7.12 -31.56
CA MET A 1 -19.52 -6.46 -30.30
C MET A 1 -18.62 -7.43 -29.58
N SER A 2 -17.31 -7.19 -29.58
CA SER A 2 -16.33 -8.10 -28.98
C SER A 2 -16.21 -7.78 -27.50
N ILE A 3 -16.65 -8.72 -26.66
CA ILE A 3 -16.48 -8.63 -25.21
C ILE A 3 -15.01 -8.92 -24.96
N ASN A 4 -14.25 -7.91 -24.51
CA ASN A 4 -12.90 -8.12 -23.99
C ASN A 4 -13.03 -8.93 -22.70
N ILE A 5 -12.84 -10.25 -22.80
CA ILE A 5 -12.62 -11.12 -21.66
C ILE A 5 -11.21 -10.77 -21.15
N PRO A 6 -11.03 -10.33 -19.89
CA PRO A 6 -9.70 -10.13 -19.35
C PRO A 6 -8.93 -11.44 -19.48
N ASP A 7 -7.76 -11.40 -20.10
CA ASP A 7 -6.91 -12.58 -20.26
C ASP A 7 -6.53 -13.08 -18.87
N GLU A 8 -7.17 -14.17 -18.42
CA GLU A 8 -6.84 -14.88 -17.19
C GLU A 8 -5.56 -15.69 -17.40
N THR A 9 -4.51 -15.07 -17.94
CA THR A 9 -3.18 -15.64 -17.84
C THR A 9 -2.90 -15.90 -16.37
N PRO A 10 -2.61 -17.15 -15.97
CA PRO A 10 -2.39 -17.47 -14.57
C PRO A 10 -1.24 -16.61 -14.08
N LYS A 11 -1.55 -15.74 -13.10
CA LYS A 11 -0.57 -14.84 -12.49
C LYS A 11 0.63 -15.68 -12.09
N LYS A 12 1.79 -15.42 -12.69
CA LYS A 12 3.03 -16.06 -12.27
C LYS A 12 3.29 -15.64 -10.83
N ALA A 13 3.92 -16.51 -10.04
CA ALA A 13 4.30 -16.17 -8.65
C ALA A 13 5.19 -14.91 -8.55
N THR A 14 5.75 -14.47 -9.67
CA THR A 14 6.55 -13.26 -9.82
C THR A 14 5.74 -12.03 -10.20
N ASP A 15 4.47 -12.10 -10.55
CA ASP A 15 3.70 -10.93 -10.96
C ASP A 15 3.38 -10.02 -9.77
N CYS A 16 3.29 -8.71 -10.02
CA CYS A 16 2.87 -7.75 -9.01
C CYS A 16 1.43 -8.07 -8.58
N PRO A 17 1.16 -8.40 -7.31
CA PRO A 17 -0.18 -8.75 -6.86
C PRO A 17 -1.15 -7.56 -6.90
N LEU A 18 -0.64 -6.33 -6.93
CA LEU A 18 -1.42 -5.09 -6.93
C LEU A 18 -1.99 -4.73 -8.31
N CYS A 19 -1.21 -4.91 -9.38
CA CYS A 19 -1.62 -4.49 -10.72
C CYS A 19 -1.45 -5.57 -11.80
N GLY A 20 -1.00 -6.78 -11.45
CA GLY A 20 -0.71 -7.87 -12.38
C GLY A 20 0.49 -7.60 -13.31
N GLY A 21 1.23 -6.51 -13.09
CA GLY A 21 2.38 -6.15 -13.91
C GLY A 21 3.58 -7.06 -13.66
N ASN A 22 4.32 -7.37 -14.71
CA ASN A 22 5.57 -8.12 -14.61
C ASN A 22 6.66 -7.20 -14.03
N PRO A 23 7.28 -7.52 -12.88
CA PRO A 23 8.37 -6.72 -12.34
C PRO A 23 9.63 -6.82 -13.20
N GLU A 24 10.36 -5.72 -13.27
CA GLU A 24 11.64 -5.64 -13.96
C GLU A 24 12.79 -5.55 -12.96
N ILE A 25 13.77 -6.44 -13.12
CA ILE A 25 15.04 -6.35 -12.40
C ILE A 25 16.00 -5.53 -13.24
N HIS A 26 16.51 -4.45 -12.68
CA HIS A 26 17.46 -3.56 -13.33
C HIS A 26 18.70 -3.37 -12.45
N VAL A 27 19.82 -3.05 -13.07
CA VAL A 27 21.03 -2.67 -12.33
C VAL A 27 20.90 -1.20 -11.96
N THR A 28 20.94 -0.89 -10.67
CA THR A 28 20.81 0.48 -10.17
C THR A 28 22.15 1.17 -10.03
N LYS A 29 23.20 0.41 -9.69
CA LYS A 29 24.55 0.95 -9.50
C LYS A 29 25.62 -0.07 -9.87
N HIS A 30 26.71 0.44 -10.43
CA HIS A 30 27.95 -0.31 -10.63
C HIS A 30 29.01 0.23 -9.66
N VAL A 31 29.68 -0.65 -8.92
CA VAL A 31 30.84 -0.30 -8.09
C VAL A 31 32.01 -1.20 -8.45
N TYR A 32 33.19 -0.60 -8.59
CA TYR A 32 34.44 -1.32 -8.83
C TYR A 32 35.26 -1.32 -7.55
N SER A 33 35.66 -2.51 -7.08
CA SER A 33 36.57 -2.67 -5.94
C SER A 33 37.66 -3.67 -6.31
N LEU A 34 38.93 -3.29 -6.21
CA LEU A 34 40.09 -4.16 -6.48
C LEU A 34 39.98 -4.92 -7.83
N ASN A 35 39.60 -4.23 -8.91
CA ASN A 35 39.32 -4.80 -10.25
C ASN A 35 38.12 -5.75 -10.35
N HIS A 36 37.30 -5.87 -9.31
CA HIS A 36 36.04 -6.60 -9.35
C HIS A 36 34.86 -5.63 -9.53
N ARG A 37 34.03 -5.90 -10.54
CA ARG A 37 32.76 -5.21 -10.74
C ARG A 37 31.71 -5.84 -9.83
N MET A 38 31.06 -5.02 -9.02
CA MET A 38 29.87 -5.36 -8.24
C MET A 38 28.68 -4.59 -8.81
N ASP A 39 27.63 -5.33 -9.17
CA ASP A 39 26.37 -4.78 -9.63
C ASP A 39 25.35 -4.81 -8.49
N TYR A 40 24.67 -3.69 -8.32
CA TYR A 40 23.56 -3.52 -7.39
C TYR A 40 22.26 -3.58 -8.15
N PHE A 41 21.28 -4.31 -7.63
CA PHE A 41 20.05 -4.58 -8.34
C PHE A 41 18.85 -3.94 -7.64
N GLY A 42 17.98 -3.33 -8.44
CA GLY A 42 16.64 -2.90 -8.05
C GLY A 42 15.59 -3.80 -8.70
N ILE A 43 14.42 -3.89 -8.09
CA ILE A 43 13.24 -4.47 -8.72
C ILE A 43 12.11 -3.45 -8.68
N SER A 44 11.49 -3.20 -9.82
CA SER A 44 10.37 -2.26 -9.91
C SER A 44 9.22 -2.87 -10.68
N CYS A 45 8.01 -2.62 -10.22
CA CYS A 45 6.84 -2.70 -11.08
C CYS A 45 6.77 -1.39 -11.90
N PRO A 46 6.39 -1.43 -13.19
CA PRO A 46 6.18 -0.23 -14.01
C PRO A 46 5.24 0.81 -13.39
N ASN A 47 4.34 0.37 -12.50
CA ASN A 47 3.41 1.21 -11.76
C ASN A 47 3.94 1.68 -10.38
N GLY A 48 5.24 1.50 -10.10
CA GLY A 48 5.89 1.95 -8.85
C GLY A 48 5.64 1.07 -7.63
N HIS A 49 5.11 -0.14 -7.81
CA HIS A 49 4.92 -1.11 -6.72
C HIS A 49 6.17 -1.94 -6.45
N GLY A 50 6.33 -2.37 -5.19
CA GLY A 50 7.41 -3.24 -4.75
C GLY A 50 8.44 -2.56 -3.85
N PRO A 51 9.44 -3.33 -3.41
CA PRO A 51 10.59 -2.80 -2.67
C PRO A 51 11.64 -2.25 -3.64
N ALA A 52 12.01 -0.97 -3.55
CA ALA A 52 13.26 -0.47 -4.14
C ALA A 52 14.34 -0.42 -3.04
N GLU A 53 15.43 -1.15 -3.24
CA GLU A 53 16.62 -1.01 -2.40
C GLU A 53 17.85 -1.15 -3.29
N ASP A 54 18.76 -0.19 -3.17
CA ASP A 54 20.11 -0.29 -3.69
C ASP A 54 20.97 -1.01 -2.66
N GLY A 55 21.81 -1.97 -3.07
CA GLY A 55 22.78 -2.55 -2.14
C GLY A 55 22.94 -4.06 -2.13
N VAL A 56 22.14 -4.81 -2.89
CA VAL A 56 22.05 -6.27 -2.71
C VAL A 56 22.12 -7.05 -4.03
N SER A 57 22.45 -8.34 -3.93
CA SER A 57 22.59 -9.23 -5.09
C SER A 57 21.24 -9.50 -5.76
N ARG A 58 21.27 -9.87 -7.05
CA ARG A 58 20.07 -10.24 -7.83
C ARG A 58 19.25 -11.35 -7.16
N GLU A 59 19.93 -12.36 -6.61
CA GLU A 59 19.28 -13.48 -5.91
C GLU A 59 18.57 -13.01 -4.64
N PHE A 60 19.18 -12.09 -3.88
CA PHE A 60 18.57 -11.50 -2.71
C PHE A 60 17.34 -10.66 -3.10
N MET A 61 17.43 -9.86 -4.16
CA MET A 61 16.28 -9.09 -4.67
C MET A 61 15.12 -9.98 -5.08
N LEU A 62 15.38 -11.08 -5.79
CA LEU A 62 14.33 -12.04 -6.19
C LEU A 62 13.64 -12.68 -4.98
N LYS A 63 14.41 -13.09 -3.96
CA LYS A 63 13.84 -13.64 -2.70
C LYS A 63 12.99 -12.60 -2.00
N ARG A 64 13.45 -11.36 -1.93
CA ARG A 64 12.72 -10.24 -1.32
C ARG A 64 11.44 -9.92 -2.08
N TRP A 65 11.48 -9.93 -3.41
CA TRP A 65 10.29 -9.75 -4.24
C TRP A 65 9.24 -10.83 -3.96
N ASN A 66 9.63 -12.11 -3.97
CA ASN A 66 8.70 -13.20 -3.69
C ASN A 66 8.09 -13.08 -2.29
N ALA A 67 8.90 -12.71 -1.28
CA ALA A 67 8.41 -12.44 0.07
C ALA A 67 7.41 -11.27 0.10
N TRP A 68 7.72 -10.18 -0.59
CA TRP A 68 6.81 -9.04 -0.73
C TRP A 68 5.52 -9.41 -1.47
N ALA A 69 5.60 -10.18 -2.55
CA ALA A 69 4.45 -10.61 -3.35
C ALA A 69 3.52 -11.52 -2.55
N ALA A 70 4.06 -12.50 -1.81
CA ALA A 70 3.30 -13.34 -0.89
C ALA A 70 2.62 -12.48 0.20
N LYS A 71 3.36 -11.52 0.74
CA LYS A 71 2.90 -10.61 1.77
C LYS A 71 1.75 -9.71 1.30
N ALA A 72 1.85 -9.09 0.13
CA ALA A 72 0.81 -8.27 -0.46
C ALA A 72 -0.42 -9.11 -0.87
N THR A 73 -0.21 -10.32 -1.39
CA THR A 73 -1.31 -11.27 -1.68
C THR A 73 -2.11 -11.60 -0.41
N SER A 74 -1.42 -11.85 0.71
CA SER A 74 -2.08 -12.08 2.01
C SER A 74 -3.00 -10.93 2.43
N ILE A 75 -2.59 -9.68 2.21
CA ILE A 75 -3.41 -8.49 2.50
C ILE A 75 -4.64 -8.47 1.61
N LEU A 76 -4.47 -8.65 0.30
CA LEU A 76 -5.57 -8.64 -0.66
C LEU A 76 -6.59 -9.76 -0.38
N SER A 77 -6.15 -10.87 0.19
CA SER A 77 -7.03 -11.98 0.62
C SER A 77 -7.62 -11.80 2.03
N SER A 78 -7.18 -10.81 2.80
CA SER A 78 -7.66 -10.60 4.17
C SER A 78 -9.01 -9.87 4.18
N PRO A 79 -9.86 -10.11 5.20
CA PRO A 79 -11.09 -9.35 5.40
C PRO A 79 -10.77 -7.93 5.90
N ILE A 80 -10.39 -7.05 4.98
CA ILE A 80 -10.20 -5.62 5.25
C ILE A 80 -11.57 -4.95 5.23
N ARG A 81 -11.88 -4.08 6.20
CA ARG A 81 -13.12 -3.30 6.12
C ARG A 81 -12.99 -2.18 5.09
N PRO A 82 -14.02 -1.96 4.24
CA PRO A 82 -14.08 -0.80 3.37
C PRO A 82 -13.98 0.47 4.22
N CYS A 83 -13.40 1.51 3.64
CA CYS A 83 -13.37 2.80 4.31
C CYS A 83 -14.82 3.26 4.55
N PRO A 84 -15.19 3.62 5.79
CA PRO A 84 -16.58 3.91 6.14
C PRO A 84 -17.07 5.26 5.61
N PHE A 85 -16.18 6.08 5.02
CA PHE A 85 -16.50 7.40 4.49
C PHE A 85 -16.76 7.35 2.98
N CYS A 86 -15.84 6.74 2.23
CA CYS A 86 -15.94 6.60 0.77
C CYS A 86 -16.67 5.30 0.34
N GLY A 87 -16.78 4.30 1.22
CA GLY A 87 -17.29 2.95 0.90
C GLY A 87 -16.33 2.10 0.06
N HIS A 88 -15.25 2.68 -0.46
CA HIS A 88 -14.28 1.98 -1.29
C HIS A 88 -13.28 1.16 -0.46
N MET A 89 -12.74 0.12 -1.07
CA MET A 89 -11.61 -0.61 -0.47
C MET A 89 -10.35 0.24 -0.52
N PRO A 90 -9.52 0.23 0.54
CA PRO A 90 -8.24 0.93 0.49
C PRO A 90 -7.34 0.26 -0.54
N HIS A 91 -6.60 1.10 -1.25
CA HIS A 91 -5.51 0.67 -2.09
C HIS A 91 -4.34 0.25 -1.20
N VAL A 92 -3.74 -0.89 -1.51
CA VAL A 92 -2.45 -1.26 -0.93
C VAL A 92 -1.39 -0.51 -1.72
N LYS A 93 -0.73 0.45 -1.09
CA LYS A 93 0.47 1.12 -1.61
C LYS A 93 1.69 0.47 -0.97
N SER A 94 2.78 0.40 -1.73
CA SER A 94 4.06 -0.12 -1.25
C SER A 94 5.18 0.78 -1.71
N ASN A 95 6.12 1.06 -0.82
CA ASN A 95 7.39 1.68 -1.15
C ASN A 95 8.51 1.02 -0.32
N ASP A 96 9.71 1.56 -0.43
CA ASP A 96 10.93 1.08 0.24
C ASP A 96 10.80 1.05 1.76
N LEU A 97 9.90 1.88 2.30
CA LEU A 97 9.64 2.02 3.74
C LEU A 97 8.60 1.02 4.26
N GLY A 98 7.85 0.34 3.38
CA GLY A 98 6.88 -0.70 3.75
C GLY A 98 5.55 -0.63 3.01
N LEU A 99 4.50 -1.12 3.65
CA LEU A 99 3.14 -1.17 3.13
C LEU A 99 2.25 -0.13 3.78
N ILE A 100 1.33 0.42 2.98
CA ILE A 100 0.34 1.41 3.39
C ILE A 100 -1.02 0.99 2.81
N LEU A 101 -2.08 1.09 3.60
CA LEU A 101 -3.47 1.03 3.12
C LEU A 101 -4.01 2.46 3.02
N ASP A 102 -4.52 2.84 1.86
CA ASP A 102 -4.94 4.21 1.56
C ASP A 102 -6.26 4.24 0.78
N CYS A 103 -7.33 4.90 1.27
CA CYS A 103 -8.54 5.15 0.43
C CYS A 103 -8.37 6.42 -0.42
N GLU A 104 -7.32 7.23 -0.24
CA GLU A 104 -7.16 8.55 -0.88
C GLU A 104 -8.28 9.57 -0.55
N CYS A 105 -9.40 9.13 0.05
CA CYS A 105 -10.46 10.00 0.54
C CYS A 105 -10.07 10.63 1.89
N ASP A 106 -10.17 11.96 1.95
CA ASP A 106 -9.96 12.79 3.15
C ASP A 106 -8.75 12.41 4.02
N GLY A 107 -7.63 11.98 3.44
CA GLY A 107 -6.40 11.69 4.20
C GLY A 107 -6.50 10.48 5.14
N THR A 108 -7.36 9.51 4.83
CA THR A 108 -7.42 8.24 5.57
C THR A 108 -6.38 7.28 4.97
N SER A 109 -5.16 7.30 5.51
CA SER A 109 -4.12 6.34 5.19
C SER A 109 -3.60 5.67 6.47
N SER A 110 -3.17 4.41 6.37
CA SER A 110 -2.38 3.79 7.42
C SER A 110 -1.00 4.47 7.47
N LYS A 111 -0.32 4.34 8.61
CA LYS A 111 1.12 4.57 8.65
C LYS A 111 1.84 3.45 7.88
N THR A 112 3.04 3.74 7.39
CA THR A 112 3.90 2.74 6.77
C THR A 112 4.31 1.68 7.78
N VAL A 113 4.18 0.41 7.39
CA VAL A 113 4.57 -0.72 8.25
C VAL A 113 5.26 -1.84 7.48
N SER A 114 6.06 -2.62 8.20
CA SER A 114 6.90 -3.69 7.64
C SER A 114 6.21 -5.04 7.50
N ASP A 115 4.97 -5.24 8.00
CA ASP A 115 4.20 -6.50 7.91
C ASP A 115 2.70 -6.25 7.55
N PRO A 116 1.96 -7.26 7.02
CA PRO A 116 0.55 -7.14 6.61
C PRO A 116 -0.42 -6.87 7.74
N VAL A 117 -0.22 -7.56 8.86
CA VAL A 117 -1.16 -7.60 9.97
C VAL A 117 -1.16 -6.23 10.62
N SER A 118 0.02 -5.67 10.84
CA SER A 118 0.19 -4.29 11.29
C SER A 118 -0.46 -3.28 10.34
N ALA A 119 -0.46 -3.52 9.02
CA ALA A 119 -1.03 -2.56 8.05
C ALA A 119 -2.54 -2.50 8.22
N ILE A 120 -3.17 -3.66 8.33
CA ILE A 120 -4.61 -3.82 8.61
C ILE A 120 -4.95 -3.23 9.98
N GLU A 121 -4.20 -3.58 11.04
CA GLU A 121 -4.48 -3.06 12.39
C GLU A 121 -4.36 -1.54 12.49
N VAL A 122 -3.37 -0.93 11.82
CA VAL A 122 -3.21 0.52 11.78
C VAL A 122 -4.34 1.17 10.98
N TRP A 123 -4.75 0.55 9.86
CA TRP A 123 -5.91 0.99 9.08
C TRP A 123 -7.20 0.99 9.92
N GLU A 124 -7.48 -0.14 10.58
CA GLU A 124 -8.67 -0.32 11.42
C GLU A 124 -8.70 0.66 12.60
N ARG A 125 -7.55 0.89 13.26
CA ARG A 125 -7.43 1.93 14.29
C ARG A 125 -7.60 3.35 13.74
N GLY A 126 -7.11 3.60 12.54
CA GLY A 126 -7.28 4.88 11.84
C GLY A 126 -8.73 5.20 11.56
N ILE A 127 -9.49 4.22 11.08
CA ILE A 127 -10.94 4.30 10.87
C ILE A 127 -11.65 4.67 12.18
N GLU A 128 -11.38 3.93 13.25
CA GLU A 128 -12.04 4.13 14.55
C GLU A 128 -11.74 5.52 15.13
N ARG A 129 -10.48 5.98 15.03
CA ARG A 129 -10.09 7.32 15.45
C ARG A 129 -10.83 8.40 14.68
N ARG A 130 -10.98 8.25 13.36
CA ARG A 130 -11.67 9.22 12.50
C ARG A 130 -13.16 9.30 12.79
N LYS A 131 -13.83 8.17 13.04
CA LYS A 131 -15.24 8.17 13.46
C LYS A 131 -15.47 8.99 14.72
N ARG A 132 -14.58 8.86 15.71
CA ARG A 132 -14.66 9.64 16.96
C ARG A 132 -14.48 11.14 16.72
N LEU A 133 -13.48 11.52 15.93
CA LEU A 133 -13.24 12.93 15.60
C LEU A 133 -14.43 13.57 14.88
N ASN A 134 -15.09 12.84 13.97
CA ASN A 134 -16.29 13.34 13.29
C ASN A 134 -17.48 13.49 14.25
N ALA A 135 -17.69 12.51 15.14
CA ALA A 135 -18.74 12.59 16.15
C ALA A 135 -18.53 13.78 17.12
N ASP A 136 -17.29 14.02 17.54
CA ASP A 136 -16.92 15.15 18.39
C ASP A 136 -17.18 16.49 17.67
N ALA A 137 -16.87 16.58 16.38
CA ALA A 137 -17.13 17.77 15.57
C ALA A 137 -18.63 18.06 15.41
N GLU A 138 -19.44 17.03 15.17
CA GLU A 138 -20.91 17.16 15.12
C GLU A 138 -21.49 17.63 16.47
N PHE A 139 -21.01 17.06 17.58
CA PHE A 139 -21.42 17.46 18.92
C PHE A 139 -21.09 18.93 19.21
N LEU A 140 -19.88 19.38 18.87
CA LEU A 140 -19.46 20.77 19.04
C LEU A 140 -20.29 21.71 18.17
N ASN A 141 -20.51 21.37 16.90
CA ASN A 141 -21.34 22.17 15.98
C ASN A 141 -22.78 22.32 16.49
N GLY A 142 -23.39 21.25 16.99
CA GLY A 142 -24.73 21.30 17.59
C GLY A 142 -24.78 22.08 18.90
N THR A 143 -23.67 22.17 19.64
CA THR A 143 -23.57 23.00 20.83
C THR A 143 -23.45 24.48 20.48
N ILE A 144 -22.64 24.82 19.47
CA ILE A 144 -22.51 26.19 18.95
C ILE A 144 -23.85 26.68 18.39
N ALA A 145 -24.53 25.90 17.56
CA ALA A 145 -25.83 26.27 16.98
C ALA A 145 -26.87 26.62 18.07
N ARG A 146 -26.98 25.78 19.10
CA ARG A 146 -27.91 26.01 20.23
C ARG A 146 -27.50 27.23 21.08
N ALA A 147 -26.21 27.51 21.22
CA ALA A 147 -25.74 28.71 21.91
C ALA A 147 -26.07 29.98 21.10
N SER A 148 -25.95 29.92 19.77
CA SER A 148 -26.32 31.02 18.87
C SER A 148 -27.82 31.29 18.85
N GLU A 149 -28.68 30.26 18.94
CA GLU A 149 -30.14 30.42 19.03
C GLU A 149 -30.61 31.04 20.36
N LYS A 150 -29.87 30.83 21.46
CA LYS A 150 -30.20 31.40 22.79
C LYS A 150 -29.64 32.81 23.02
N GLY A 151 -28.76 33.28 22.14
CA GLY A 151 -28.14 34.61 22.21
C GLY A 151 -28.76 35.66 21.30
N ALA A 152 -29.85 35.32 20.59
CA ALA A 152 -30.62 36.22 19.72
C ALA A 152 -31.97 36.60 20.36
#